data_AF-A0A1A8MYH7-F1
#
_entry.id   AF-A0A1A8MYH7-F1
#
_cell.length_a   1.000
_cell.length_b   1.000
_cell.length_c   1.000
_cell.angle_alpha   90.00
_cell.angle_beta   90.00
_cell.angle_gamma   90.00
#
_symmetry.space_group_name_H-M   'P 1'
#
loop_
_entity.id
_entity.type
_entity.pdbx_description
1 polymer ?
#
loop_
_entity_poly.entity_id
_entity_poly.type
_entity_poly.pdbx_seq_one_letter_code
_entity_poly.pdbx_strand_id
1 'polypeptide(L)'
;MGLEAWYMDSSDDDQRKPHRLNPNLSVSLDELRKLGVFHWKLNADVYETDPELEQIRKEQGYSYMDIITIHKDTLPNYEEK
;
A
#
# COMPACT_ATOMS: atom_id res chain seq x y z
N MET A 1 2.05 8.56 11.74
CA MET A 1 2.92 8.51 10.55
C MET A 1 2.07 8.76 9.31
N GLY A 2 2.62 9.47 8.33
CA GLY A 2 2.00 9.68 7.02
C GLY A 2 2.54 8.68 5.99
N LEU A 3 1.99 8.69 4.79
CA LEU A 3 2.51 7.91 3.67
C LEU A 3 3.90 8.43 3.28
N GLU A 4 4.85 7.51 3.09
CA GLU A 4 6.19 7.77 2.58
C GLU A 4 6.42 6.95 1.31
N ALA A 5 7.08 7.54 0.32
CA ALA A 5 7.55 6.87 -0.89
C ALA A 5 8.93 7.43 -1.26
N TRP A 6 9.77 6.63 -1.91
CA TRP A 6 11.15 6.98 -2.24
C TRP A 6 11.69 6.17 -3.43
N TYR A 7 12.76 6.65 -4.05
CA TYR A 7 13.52 5.87 -5.03
C TYR A 7 14.42 4.85 -4.34
N MET A 8 14.52 3.67 -4.96
CA MET A 8 15.27 2.54 -4.42
C MET A 8 16.74 2.54 -4.86
N ASP A 9 17.61 1.98 -4.03
CA ASP A 9 18.96 1.58 -4.45
C ASP A 9 18.93 0.36 -5.39
N SER A 10 20.11 -0.02 -5.91
CA SER A 10 20.27 -1.16 -6.82
C SER A 10 20.92 -2.38 -6.13
N SER A 11 20.73 -2.53 -4.82
CA SER A 11 21.32 -3.63 -4.04
C SER A 11 20.51 -4.92 -4.18
N ASP A 12 21.20 -6.06 -4.28
CA ASP A 12 20.59 -7.41 -4.26
C ASP A 12 20.45 -7.97 -2.82
N ASP A 13 20.51 -7.13 -1.80
CA ASP A 13 20.32 -7.50 -0.39
C ASP A 13 18.85 -7.90 -0.10
N ASP A 14 18.53 -8.24 1.15
CA ASP A 14 17.18 -8.62 1.58
C ASP A 14 16.13 -7.57 1.16
N GLN A 15 15.29 -7.96 0.19
CA GLN A 15 14.20 -7.17 -0.37
C GLN A 15 13.21 -6.57 0.65
N ARG A 16 13.20 -7.06 1.89
CA ARG A 16 12.35 -6.55 2.98
C ARG A 16 12.95 -5.30 3.66
N LYS A 17 14.22 -4.97 3.38
CA LYS A 17 14.87 -3.75 3.87
C LYS A 17 14.28 -2.52 3.17
N PRO A 18 14.48 -1.30 3.72
CA PRO A 18 13.92 -0.10 3.11
C PRO A 18 14.48 0.26 1.72
N HIS A 19 15.71 -0.14 1.40
CA HIS A 19 16.40 0.17 0.14
C HIS A 19 16.33 1.64 -0.28
N ARG A 20 16.38 2.59 0.67
CA ARG A 20 16.39 4.03 0.37
C ARG A 20 17.74 4.41 -0.23
N LEU A 21 17.73 5.24 -1.29
CA LEU A 21 18.95 5.90 -1.74
C LEU A 21 19.60 6.70 -0.60
N ASN A 22 20.93 6.83 -0.65
CA ASN A 22 21.69 7.70 0.24
C ASN A 22 22.54 8.67 -0.60
N PRO A 23 22.14 9.96 -0.72
CA PRO A 23 21.06 10.64 0.01
C PRO A 23 19.65 10.20 -0.41
N ASN A 24 18.68 10.32 0.50
CA ASN A 24 17.29 9.93 0.26
C ASN A 24 16.64 10.82 -0.81
N LEU A 25 15.89 10.20 -1.72
CA LEU A 25 15.10 10.86 -2.75
C LEU A 25 13.63 10.48 -2.55
N SER A 26 12.89 11.30 -1.81
CA SER A 26 11.47 11.10 -1.52
C SER A 26 10.60 11.37 -2.75
N VAL A 27 9.50 10.64 -2.86
CA VAL A 27 8.47 10.82 -3.90
C VAL A 27 7.21 11.37 -3.26
N SER A 28 6.67 12.45 -3.84
CA SER A 28 5.44 13.09 -3.40
C SER A 28 4.18 12.39 -3.91
N LEU A 29 3.03 12.63 -3.27
CA LEU A 29 1.74 12.14 -3.76
C LEU A 29 1.38 12.67 -5.15
N ASP A 30 1.82 13.88 -5.51
CA ASP A 30 1.56 14.45 -6.84
C ASP A 30 2.37 13.75 -7.93
N GLU A 31 3.60 13.32 -7.62
CA GLU A 31 4.38 12.47 -8.53
C GLU A 31 3.73 11.10 -8.71
N LEU A 32 3.26 10.48 -7.64
CA LEU A 32 2.49 9.23 -7.71
C LEU A 32 1.20 9.38 -8.53
N ARG A 33 0.48 10.49 -8.37
CA ARG A 33 -0.74 10.78 -9.14
C ARG A 33 -0.46 10.87 -10.64
N LYS A 34 0.67 11.45 -11.06
CA LYS A 34 1.08 11.50 -12.47
C LYS A 34 1.31 10.10 -13.07
N LEU A 35 1.61 9.11 -12.23
CA LEU A 35 1.74 7.70 -12.61
C LEU A 35 0.40 6.94 -12.56
N GLY A 36 -0.70 7.59 -12.18
CA GLY A 36 -2.02 6.96 -11.99
C GLY A 36 -2.20 6.28 -10.63
N VAL A 37 -1.33 6.54 -9.66
CA VAL A 37 -1.45 6.01 -8.30
C VAL A 37 -2.21 7.01 -7.42
N PHE A 38 -3.31 6.55 -6.83
CA PHE A 38 -4.17 7.34 -5.95
C PHE A 38 -4.12 6.81 -4.51
N HIS A 39 -4.31 7.70 -3.55
CA HIS A 39 -4.21 7.38 -2.12
C HIS A 39 -5.29 8.10 -1.32
N TRP A 40 -5.84 7.40 -0.34
CA TRP A 40 -6.77 7.90 0.68
C TRP A 40 -6.32 7.42 2.05
N LYS A 41 -6.50 8.26 3.06
CA LYS A 41 -6.22 7.92 4.46
C LYS A 41 -7.56 7.65 5.15
N LEU A 42 -7.75 6.44 5.66
CA LEU A 42 -8.97 5.98 6.32
C LEU A 42 -8.68 5.50 7.74
N ASN A 43 -9.74 5.26 8.52
CA ASN A 43 -9.65 4.63 9.82
C ASN A 43 -9.82 3.11 9.70
N ALA A 44 -8.71 2.38 9.81
CA ALA A 44 -8.71 0.93 9.68
C ALA A 44 -9.49 0.21 10.79
N ASP A 45 -9.74 0.82 11.94
CA ASP A 45 -10.47 0.19 13.06
C ASP A 45 -11.97 0.02 12.77
N VAL A 46 -12.51 0.78 11.81
CA VAL A 46 -13.94 0.80 11.47
C VAL A 46 -14.22 0.33 10.05
N TYR A 47 -13.28 -0.42 9.45
CA TYR A 47 -13.32 -0.83 8.04
C TYR A 47 -14.63 -1.56 7.63
N GLU A 48 -15.33 -2.20 8.57
CA GLU A 48 -16.61 -2.88 8.32
C GLU A 48 -17.78 -1.91 8.06
N THR A 49 -17.72 -0.72 8.63
CA THR A 49 -18.83 0.26 8.61
C THR A 49 -18.40 1.67 8.24
N ASP A 50 -17.19 1.85 7.71
CA ASP A 50 -16.62 3.17 7.39
C ASP A 50 -17.37 3.83 6.22
N PRO A 51 -18.12 4.93 6.44
CA PRO A 51 -18.82 5.62 5.37
C PRO A 51 -17.87 6.27 4.35
N GLU A 52 -16.64 6.65 4.76
CA GLU A 52 -15.65 7.21 3.84
C GLU A 52 -15.14 6.14 2.87
N LEU A 53 -14.89 4.92 3.37
CA LEU A 53 -14.56 3.78 2.53
C LEU A 53 -15.69 3.45 1.56
N GLU A 54 -16.95 3.45 2.03
CA GLU A 54 -18.12 3.18 1.18
C GLU A 54 -18.22 4.20 0.04
N GLN A 55 -17.99 5.48 0.32
CA GLN A 55 -18.00 6.54 -0.69
C GLN A 55 -16.92 6.33 -1.74
N ILE A 56 -15.68 6.07 -1.34
CA ILE A 56 -14.56 5.82 -2.28
C ILE A 56 -14.88 4.64 -3.18
N ARG A 57 -15.41 3.55 -2.62
CA ARG A 57 -15.78 2.35 -3.40
C ARG A 57 -16.84 2.66 -4.45
N LYS A 58 -17.86 3.46 -4.11
CA LYS A 58 -18.91 3.87 -5.06
C LYS A 58 -18.36 4.73 -6.19
N GLU A 59 -17.51 5.71 -5.86
CA GLU A 59 -16.92 6.62 -6.84
C GLU A 59 -15.95 5.91 -7.80
N GLN A 60 -15.17 4.95 -7.29
CA GLN A 60 -14.19 4.18 -8.09
C GLN A 60 -14.77 2.91 -8.73
N GLY A 61 -16.02 2.55 -8.42
CA GLY A 61 -16.66 1.34 -8.93
C GLY A 61 -16.16 0.03 -8.31
N TYR A 62 -15.60 0.06 -7.10
CA TYR A 62 -15.12 -1.11 -6.37
C TYR A 62 -16.28 -1.91 -5.74
N SER A 63 -16.99 -2.67 -6.57
CA SER A 63 -18.19 -3.43 -6.19
C SER A 63 -17.93 -4.67 -5.32
N TYR A 64 -16.70 -5.17 -5.29
CA TYR A 64 -16.31 -6.37 -4.54
C TYR A 64 -15.21 -6.06 -3.51
N MET A 65 -15.21 -6.78 -2.39
CA MET A 65 -14.14 -6.77 -1.39
C MET A 65 -14.10 -8.11 -0.66
N ASP A 66 -12.91 -8.52 -0.25
CA ASP A 66 -12.64 -9.63 0.66
C ASP A 66 -11.55 -9.22 1.68
N ILE A 67 -11.19 -10.13 2.59
CA ILE A 67 -10.15 -9.92 3.60
C ILE A 67 -9.15 -11.05 3.49
N ILE A 68 -7.87 -10.69 3.36
CA ILE A 68 -6.75 -11.63 3.37
C ILE A 68 -5.81 -11.33 4.54
N THR A 69 -5.33 -12.38 5.22
CA THR A 69 -4.32 -12.27 6.28
C THR A 69 -3.01 -12.91 5.79
N ILE A 70 -2.00 -12.08 5.54
CA ILE A 70 -0.67 -12.54 5.11
C ILE A 70 0.15 -12.87 6.35
N HIS A 71 0.16 -14.14 6.75
CA HIS A 71 0.97 -14.66 7.84
C HIS A 71 1.53 -16.03 7.46
N LYS A 72 2.80 -16.28 7.83
CA LYS A 72 3.55 -17.47 7.41
C LYS A 72 2.84 -18.79 7.72
N ASP A 73 2.15 -18.83 8.86
CA ASP A 73 1.49 -20.04 9.34
C ASP A 73 0.07 -20.24 8.83
N THR A 74 -0.61 -19.18 8.35
CA THR A 74 -2.05 -19.23 8.03
C THR A 74 -2.36 -19.01 6.56
N LEU A 75 -1.47 -18.35 5.81
CA LEU A 75 -1.67 -18.13 4.39
C LEU A 75 -1.30 -19.41 3.61
N PRO A 76 -2.24 -20.04 2.88
CA PRO A 76 -1.91 -21.16 2.01
C PRO A 76 -0.85 -20.77 0.99
N ASN A 77 0.11 -21.67 0.73
CA ASN A 77 1.20 -21.46 -0.23
C ASN A 77 2.07 -20.21 0.06
N TYR A 78 2.23 -19.81 1.32
CA TYR A 78 2.96 -18.59 1.72
C TYR A 78 4.38 -18.45 1.11
N GLU A 79 5.11 -19.56 0.98
CA GLU A 79 6.50 -19.55 0.46
C GLU A 79 6.56 -19.71 -1.07
N GLU A 80 5.44 -19.98 -1.75
CA GLU A 80 5.36 -20.05 -3.21
C GLU A 80 5.21 -18.62 -3.77
N LYS A 81 6.34 -17.93 -3.92
CA LYS A 81 6.43 -16.61 -4.56
C LYS A 81 6.71 -16.71 -6.05
#